data_AF-Q9HJ47-F1
#
_entry.id   AF-Q9HJ47-F1
#
_cell.length_a   1.000
_cell.length_b   1.000
_cell.length_c   1.000
_cell.angle_alpha   90.00
_cell.angle_beta   90.00
_cell.angle_gamma   90.00
#
_symmetry.space_group_name_H-M   'P 1'
#
loop_
_entity.id
_entity.type
_entity.pdbx_description
1 polymer ?
#
loop_
_entity_poly.entity_id
_entity_poly.type
_entity_poly.pdbx_seq_one_letter_code
_entity_poly.pdbx_strand_id
1 'polypeptide(L)'
;MEKLNEETGQSFNDSSIKKLLLIIDELDKSGILDIIYRMAKDEEIISSVKRILSSGFLMNIIDNSDIIMNSLTTIDLSMFPHYTNAVKSIETAIKTEDVRPVGGLTGVLDKIRDEDTQKGIGIVFSLLRSLGRTCSEAEGCPFKDDNAHLK
;
A
#
# COMPACT_ATOMS: atom_id res chain seq x y z
N MET A 1 -69.53 -7.53 11.45
CA MET A 1 -69.04 -7.81 10.09
C MET A 1 -68.71 -6.48 9.45
N GLU A 2 -67.53 -5.92 9.73
CA GLU A 2 -66.92 -4.93 8.84
C GLU A 2 -65.42 -5.22 8.84
N LYS A 3 -64.92 -5.51 7.63
CA LYS A 3 -63.61 -6.03 7.29
C LYS A 3 -62.58 -4.90 7.42
N LEU A 4 -61.45 -5.13 8.08
CA LEU A 4 -60.15 -5.43 7.44
C LEU A 4 -59.89 -4.56 6.19
N ASN A 5 -59.04 -3.54 6.34
CA ASN A 5 -57.84 -3.38 5.51
C ASN A 5 -56.95 -2.24 6.04
N GLU A 6 -56.14 -2.55 7.05
CA GLU A 6 -54.85 -1.89 7.26
C GLU A 6 -53.80 -2.69 6.48
N GLU A 7 -53.62 -2.36 5.20
CA GLU A 7 -52.44 -2.74 4.44
C GLU A 7 -51.74 -1.46 4.02
N THR A 8 -50.58 -1.19 4.61
CA THR A 8 -49.35 -0.71 3.94
C THR A 8 -48.33 -0.25 4.99
N GLY A 9 -47.44 -1.14 5.41
CA GLY A 9 -46.35 -0.74 6.31
C GLY A 9 -45.24 -1.75 6.60
N GLN A 10 -45.26 -2.97 6.04
CA GLN A 10 -44.43 -4.06 6.59
C GLN A 10 -43.62 -4.88 5.57
N SER A 11 -43.23 -4.30 4.42
CA SER A 11 -42.43 -5.03 3.41
C SER A 11 -40.94 -4.66 3.35
N PHE A 12 -40.49 -3.55 3.94
CA PHE A 12 -39.10 -3.07 3.76
C PHE A 12 -38.11 -3.53 4.83
N ASN A 13 -38.60 -3.85 6.04
CA ASN A 13 -37.74 -4.25 7.16
C ASN A 13 -37.36 -5.73 7.15
N ASP A 14 -38.24 -6.59 6.64
CA ASP A 14 -38.08 -8.03 6.82
C ASP A 14 -37.01 -8.64 5.90
N SER A 15 -36.84 -8.12 4.68
CA SER A 15 -35.84 -8.64 3.73
C SER A 15 -34.42 -8.13 3.99
N SER A 16 -34.28 -6.88 4.40
CA SER A 16 -32.96 -6.25 4.61
C SER A 16 -32.32 -6.71 5.92
N ILE A 17 -33.14 -6.87 6.97
CA ILE A 17 -32.69 -7.46 8.24
C ILE A 17 -32.31 -8.93 8.02
N LYS A 18 -33.10 -9.70 7.27
CA LYS A 18 -32.74 -11.09 6.92
C LYS A 18 -31.44 -11.17 6.13
N LYS A 19 -31.22 -10.27 5.16
CA LYS A 19 -29.94 -10.20 4.42
C LYS A 19 -28.76 -9.87 5.33
N LEU A 20 -28.92 -8.91 6.25
CA LEU A 20 -27.89 -8.58 7.22
C LEU A 20 -27.57 -9.76 8.13
N LEU A 21 -28.60 -10.47 8.62
CA LEU A 21 -28.43 -11.68 9.42
C LEU A 21 -27.74 -12.80 8.65
N LEU A 22 -28.06 -12.98 7.36
CA LEU A 22 -27.38 -13.96 6.50
C LEU A 22 -25.89 -13.58 6.28
N ILE A 23 -25.58 -12.30 6.12
CA ILE A 23 -24.18 -11.84 6.02
C ILE A 23 -23.44 -12.11 7.32
N ILE A 24 -24.05 -11.79 8.47
CA ILE A 24 -23.45 -12.06 9.78
C ILE A 24 -23.24 -13.56 9.99
N ASP A 25 -24.22 -14.39 9.62
CA ASP A 25 -24.13 -15.85 9.69
C ASP A 25 -23.01 -16.42 8.78
N GLU A 26 -22.84 -15.87 7.57
CA GLU A 26 -21.75 -16.27 6.67
C GLU A 26 -20.36 -15.81 7.18
N LEU A 27 -20.29 -14.62 7.77
CA LEU A 27 -19.06 -14.11 8.39
C LEU A 27 -18.69 -14.90 9.66
N ASP A 28 -19.68 -15.41 10.38
CA ASP A 28 -19.48 -16.30 11.54
C ASP A 28 -18.93 -17.65 11.09
N LYS A 29 -19.60 -18.28 10.12
CA LYS A 29 -19.20 -19.59 9.55
C LYS A 29 -17.84 -19.58 8.90
N SER A 30 -17.44 -18.47 8.29
CA SER A 30 -16.11 -18.30 7.69
C SER A 30 -15.00 -18.04 8.72
N GLY A 31 -15.34 -17.88 10.00
CA GLY A 31 -14.38 -17.59 11.07
C GLY A 31 -13.87 -16.15 11.07
N ILE A 32 -14.43 -15.28 10.22
CA ILE A 32 -14.06 -13.86 10.14
C ILE A 32 -14.51 -13.12 11.40
N LEU A 33 -15.74 -13.37 11.88
CA LEU A 33 -16.21 -12.80 13.15
C LEU A 33 -15.33 -13.22 14.32
N ASP A 34 -14.83 -14.45 14.28
CA ASP A 34 -13.92 -15.02 15.26
C ASP A 34 -12.57 -14.29 15.30
N ILE A 35 -12.01 -13.94 14.14
CA ILE A 35 -10.79 -13.13 14.03
C ILE A 35 -11.03 -11.72 14.55
N ILE A 36 -12.13 -11.08 14.12
CA ILE A 36 -12.52 -9.73 14.58
C ILE A 36 -12.73 -9.74 16.09
N TYR A 37 -13.37 -10.77 16.63
CA TYR A 37 -13.62 -10.93 18.06
C TYR A 37 -12.33 -11.11 18.86
N ARG A 38 -11.39 -11.93 18.37
CA ARG A 38 -10.07 -12.09 18.98
C ARG A 38 -9.28 -10.78 18.97
N MET A 39 -9.30 -10.05 17.85
CA MET A 39 -8.67 -8.73 17.76
C MET A 39 -9.31 -7.71 18.69
N ALA A 40 -10.65 -7.73 18.83
CA ALA A 40 -11.38 -6.83 19.70
C ALA A 40 -11.18 -7.14 21.20
N LYS A 41 -10.76 -8.35 21.55
CA LYS A 41 -10.39 -8.74 22.91
C LYS A 41 -8.95 -8.46 23.27
N ASP A 42 -8.10 -8.22 22.27
CA ASP A 42 -6.69 -7.91 22.48
C ASP A 42 -6.55 -6.45 22.92
N GLU A 43 -6.08 -6.24 24.16
CA GLU A 43 -5.91 -4.90 24.73
C GLU A 43 -4.86 -4.06 24.00
N GLU A 44 -3.85 -4.68 23.38
CA GLU A 44 -2.84 -3.98 22.58
C GLU A 44 -3.43 -3.50 21.24
N ILE A 45 -4.26 -4.34 20.60
CA ILE A 45 -4.96 -3.96 19.37
C ILE A 45 -6.00 -2.87 19.68
N ILE A 46 -6.81 -3.03 20.74
CA ILE A 46 -7.80 -2.02 21.13
C ILE A 46 -7.13 -0.70 21.53
N SER A 47 -6.00 -0.73 22.23
CA SER A 47 -5.27 0.50 22.58
C SER A 47 -4.62 1.16 21.35
N SER A 48 -4.15 0.37 20.38
CA SER A 48 -3.62 0.87 19.10
C SER A 48 -4.72 1.48 18.24
N VAL A 49 -5.87 0.83 18.13
CA VAL A 49 -7.06 1.38 17.46
C VAL A 49 -7.51 2.64 18.17
N LYS A 50 -7.61 2.67 19.50
CA LYS A 50 -7.95 3.88 20.25
C LYS A 50 -6.97 5.02 20.00
N ARG A 51 -5.66 4.75 19.89
CA ARG A 51 -4.64 5.75 19.53
C ARG A 51 -4.80 6.26 18.11
N ILE A 52 -5.13 5.39 17.16
CA ILE A 52 -5.47 5.78 15.79
C ILE A 52 -6.72 6.68 15.80
N LEU A 53 -7.76 6.28 16.54
CA LEU A 53 -9.03 7.02 16.68
C LEU A 53 -8.87 8.37 17.39
N SER A 54 -7.99 8.45 18.39
CA SER A 54 -7.78 9.65 19.19
C SER A 54 -6.70 10.58 18.66
N SER A 55 -5.85 10.09 17.75
CA SER A 55 -4.85 10.92 17.08
C SER A 55 -5.47 11.62 15.88
N GLY A 56 -4.92 12.78 15.53
CA GLY A 56 -5.28 13.49 14.29
C GLY A 56 -5.02 12.68 13.02
N PHE A 57 -4.43 11.49 13.12
CA PHE A 57 -4.27 10.53 12.04
C PHE A 57 -5.60 10.08 11.44
N LEU A 58 -6.63 9.86 12.26
CA LEU A 58 -7.95 9.47 11.77
C LEU A 58 -8.60 10.57 10.94
N MET A 59 -8.52 11.82 11.42
CA MET A 59 -8.98 12.99 10.67
C MET A 59 -8.17 13.15 9.39
N ASN A 60 -6.86 12.97 9.46
CA ASN A 60 -6.00 13.00 8.27
C ASN A 60 -6.34 11.90 7.25
N ILE A 61 -6.73 10.69 7.70
CA ILE A 61 -7.23 9.63 6.81
C ILE A 61 -8.54 10.06 6.18
N ILE A 62 -9.49 10.60 6.95
CA ILE A 62 -10.80 11.02 6.44
C ILE A 62 -10.61 12.15 5.41
N ASP A 63 -9.85 13.18 5.77
CA ASP A 63 -9.59 14.37 4.96
C ASP A 63 -8.85 14.03 3.66
N ASN A 64 -8.07 12.95 3.64
CA ASN A 64 -7.31 12.51 2.46
C ASN A 64 -7.76 11.15 1.94
N SER A 65 -8.97 10.70 2.31
CA SER A 65 -9.42 9.32 2.06
C SER A 65 -9.46 9.00 0.57
N ASP A 66 -9.85 9.96 -0.26
CA ASP A 66 -9.85 9.83 -1.73
C ASP A 66 -8.44 9.64 -2.29
N ILE A 67 -7.46 10.40 -1.79
CA ILE A 67 -6.05 10.30 -2.22
C ILE A 67 -5.46 8.96 -1.78
N ILE A 68 -5.74 8.55 -0.54
CA ILE A 68 -5.29 7.27 0.01
C ILE A 68 -5.91 6.13 -0.79
N MET A 69 -7.21 6.15 -1.03
CA MET A 69 -7.90 5.09 -1.77
C MET A 69 -7.42 5.01 -3.22
N ASN A 70 -7.22 6.16 -3.89
CA ASN A 70 -6.62 6.21 -5.22
C ASN A 70 -5.17 5.71 -5.23
N SER A 71 -4.41 5.94 -4.16
CA SER A 71 -3.05 5.39 -4.05
C SER A 71 -3.09 3.88 -3.83
N LEU A 72 -4.00 3.37 -3.00
CA LEU A 72 -4.18 1.94 -2.75
C LEU A 72 -4.61 1.18 -4.00
N THR A 73 -5.42 1.79 -4.89
CA THR A 73 -5.80 1.18 -6.17
C THR A 73 -4.67 1.16 -7.19
N THR A 74 -3.66 2.03 -7.05
CA THR A 74 -2.43 1.97 -7.86
C THR A 74 -1.42 0.94 -7.36
N ILE A 75 -1.60 0.40 -6.14
CA ILE A 75 -0.76 -0.69 -5.64
C ILE A 75 -1.19 -1.98 -6.32
N ASP A 76 -0.43 -2.38 -7.34
CA ASP A 76 -0.58 -3.69 -7.95
C ASP A 76 0.03 -4.77 -7.04
N LEU A 77 -0.83 -5.47 -6.30
CA LEU A 77 -0.43 -6.57 -5.42
C LEU A 77 0.18 -7.75 -6.19
N SER A 78 -0.04 -7.86 -7.51
CA SER A 78 0.63 -8.86 -8.35
C SER A 78 2.12 -8.58 -8.52
N MET A 79 2.57 -7.34 -8.25
CA MET A 79 3.98 -6.95 -8.25
C MET A 79 4.68 -7.21 -6.91
N PHE A 80 3.92 -7.61 -5.86
CA PHE A 80 4.46 -7.93 -4.55
C PHE A 80 5.56 -9.03 -4.55
N PRO A 81 5.44 -10.11 -5.34
CA PRO A 81 6.52 -11.08 -5.52
C PRO A 81 7.82 -10.47 -6.08
N HIS A 82 7.74 -9.44 -6.93
CA HIS A 82 8.93 -8.76 -7.45
C HIS A 82 9.64 -7.96 -6.36
N TYR A 83 8.90 -7.27 -5.49
CA TYR A 83 9.49 -6.57 -4.33
C TYR A 83 10.13 -7.55 -3.34
N THR A 84 9.46 -8.64 -3.02
CA THR A 84 10.01 -9.65 -2.08
C THR A 84 11.21 -10.38 -2.67
N ASN A 85 11.22 -10.67 -3.98
CA ASN A 85 12.39 -11.24 -4.65
C ASN A 85 13.57 -10.27 -4.70
N ALA A 86 13.33 -8.97 -4.92
CA ALA A 86 14.37 -7.95 -4.86
C ALA A 86 14.99 -7.87 -3.45
N VAL A 87 14.16 -7.80 -2.41
CA VAL A 87 14.61 -7.82 -1.00
C VAL A 87 15.36 -9.11 -0.66
N LYS A 88 14.87 -10.26 -1.11
CA LYS A 88 15.51 -11.57 -0.89
C LYS A 88 16.85 -11.68 -1.63
N SER A 89 17.00 -11.10 -2.82
CA SER A 89 18.26 -11.08 -3.55
C SER A 89 19.33 -10.23 -2.84
N ILE A 90 18.92 -9.09 -2.27
CA ILE A 90 19.77 -8.24 -1.43
C ILE A 90 20.15 -8.99 -0.15
N GLU A 91 19.17 -9.61 0.51
CA GLU A 91 19.40 -10.43 1.71
C GLU A 91 20.37 -11.59 1.42
N THR A 92 20.21 -12.27 0.29
CA THR A 92 21.10 -13.36 -0.13
C THR A 92 22.51 -12.83 -0.36
N ALA A 93 22.66 -11.71 -1.08
CA ALA A 93 23.97 -11.08 -1.33
C ALA A 93 24.67 -10.59 -0.05
N ILE A 94 23.91 -10.24 0.99
CA ILE A 94 24.45 -9.84 2.30
C ILE A 94 24.80 -11.06 3.17
N LYS A 95 23.98 -12.13 3.12
CA LYS A 95 24.16 -13.34 3.95
C LYS A 95 25.22 -14.29 3.41
N THR A 96 25.45 -14.34 2.11
CA THR A 96 26.55 -15.11 1.54
C THR A 96 27.82 -14.26 1.58
N GLU A 97 28.77 -14.62 2.43
CA GLU A 97 30.11 -14.02 2.55
C GLU A 97 31.01 -14.18 1.29
N ASP A 98 30.48 -14.06 0.07
CA ASP A 98 31.27 -14.10 -1.18
C ASP A 98 31.22 -12.74 -1.92
N VAL A 99 31.10 -11.64 -1.18
CA VAL A 99 31.41 -10.31 -1.72
C VAL A 99 32.92 -10.17 -1.76
N ARG A 100 33.53 -10.69 -2.83
CA ARG A 100 34.98 -10.58 -3.03
C ARG A 100 35.37 -9.10 -3.05
N PRO A 101 36.33 -8.68 -2.21
CA PRO A 101 36.74 -7.29 -2.16
C PRO A 101 37.25 -6.85 -3.54
N VAL A 102 36.78 -5.69 -3.99
CA VAL A 102 37.29 -5.06 -5.21
C VAL A 102 38.76 -4.68 -4.96
N GLY A 103 39.68 -5.34 -5.67
CA GLY A 103 41.13 -5.28 -5.44
C GLY A 103 41.80 -3.95 -5.78
N GLY A 104 41.11 -2.82 -5.62
CA GLY A 104 41.56 -1.46 -5.95
C GLY A 104 40.75 -0.82 -7.08
N LEU A 105 41.20 0.38 -7.52
CA LEU A 105 40.50 1.20 -8.52
C LEU A 105 40.29 0.49 -9.86
N THR A 106 41.24 -0.35 -10.29
CA THR A 106 41.10 -1.17 -11.51
C THR A 106 40.03 -2.25 -11.35
N GLY A 107 39.98 -2.90 -10.18
CA GLY A 107 38.95 -3.91 -9.88
C GLY A 107 37.55 -3.30 -9.79
N VAL A 108 37.42 -2.05 -9.39
CA VAL A 108 36.16 -1.29 -9.46
C VAL A 108 35.75 -1.04 -10.90
N LEU A 109 36.68 -0.63 -11.76
CA LEU A 109 36.41 -0.39 -13.18
C LEU A 109 35.98 -1.68 -13.91
N ASP A 110 36.63 -2.79 -13.61
CA ASP A 110 36.28 -4.10 -14.19
C ASP A 110 34.88 -4.54 -13.76
N LYS A 111 34.49 -4.27 -12.50
CA LYS A 111 33.12 -4.52 -12.03
C LYS A 111 32.09 -3.58 -12.64
N ILE A 112 32.42 -2.32 -12.89
CA ILE A 112 31.52 -1.41 -13.62
C ILE A 112 31.37 -1.83 -15.09
N ARG A 113 32.40 -2.47 -15.68
CA ARG A 113 32.35 -2.99 -17.06
C ARG A 113 31.64 -4.33 -17.19
N ASP A 114 31.31 -4.98 -16.08
CA ASP A 114 30.55 -6.23 -16.05
C ASP A 114 29.12 -6.01 -16.56
N GLU A 115 28.62 -6.96 -17.34
CA GLU A 115 27.35 -6.85 -18.06
C GLU A 115 26.15 -6.71 -17.11
N ASP A 116 26.12 -7.46 -16.02
CA ASP A 116 25.01 -7.42 -15.06
C ASP A 116 25.09 -6.18 -14.17
N THR A 117 26.30 -5.73 -13.85
CA THR A 117 26.52 -4.47 -13.15
C THR A 117 26.07 -3.27 -13.99
N GLN A 118 26.32 -3.29 -15.30
CA GLN A 118 25.82 -2.25 -16.22
C GLN A 118 24.30 -2.22 -16.29
N LYS A 119 23.63 -3.39 -16.34
CA LYS A 119 22.16 -3.47 -16.29
C LYS A 119 21.63 -2.86 -14.98
N GLY A 120 22.24 -3.19 -13.84
CA GLY A 120 21.88 -2.64 -12.53
C GLY A 120 22.07 -1.11 -12.45
N ILE A 121 23.22 -0.61 -12.88
CA ILE A 121 23.52 0.83 -12.96
C ILE A 121 22.51 1.54 -13.88
N GLY A 122 22.14 0.93 -15.00
CA GLY A 122 21.13 1.44 -15.92
C GLY A 122 19.75 1.59 -15.27
N ILE A 123 19.33 0.61 -14.46
CA ILE A 123 18.09 0.70 -13.66
C ILE A 123 18.16 1.87 -12.68
N VAL A 124 19.29 2.03 -11.97
CA VAL A 124 19.50 3.16 -11.03
C VAL A 124 19.39 4.50 -11.76
N PHE A 125 20.07 4.67 -12.90
CA PHE A 125 19.97 5.92 -13.67
C PHE A 125 18.57 6.15 -14.23
N SER A 126 17.86 5.10 -14.64
CA SER A 126 16.46 5.22 -15.09
C SER A 126 15.55 5.70 -13.96
N LEU A 127 15.72 5.16 -12.75
CA LEU A 127 14.98 5.62 -11.56
C LEU A 127 15.30 7.09 -11.24
N LEU A 128 16.59 7.46 -11.21
CA LEU A 128 17.00 8.85 -10.99
C LEU A 128 16.43 9.80 -12.04
N ARG A 129 16.42 9.38 -13.32
CA ARG A 129 15.82 10.15 -14.42
C ARG A 129 14.31 10.30 -14.26
N SER A 130 13.62 9.24 -13.84
CA SER A 130 12.18 9.27 -13.57
C SER A 130 11.85 10.20 -12.41
N LEU A 131 12.58 10.10 -11.29
CA LEU A 131 12.42 10.98 -10.13
C LEU A 131 12.66 12.45 -10.49
N GLY A 132 13.68 12.73 -11.31
CA GLY A 132 13.94 14.08 -11.82
C GLY A 132 12.78 14.63 -12.67
N ARG A 133 12.18 13.80 -13.54
CA ARG A 133 11.00 14.19 -14.33
C ARG A 133 9.78 14.45 -13.46
N THR A 134 9.46 13.52 -12.55
CA THR A 134 8.35 13.68 -11.61
C THR A 134 8.53 14.92 -10.73
N CYS A 135 9.76 15.22 -10.28
CA CYS A 135 10.06 16.47 -9.60
C CYS A 135 9.79 17.67 -10.52
N SER A 136 10.34 17.70 -11.74
CA SER A 136 10.14 18.83 -12.66
C SER A 136 8.67 19.12 -13.00
N GLU A 137 7.82 18.10 -12.96
CA GLU A 137 6.38 18.19 -13.23
C GLU A 137 5.58 18.60 -11.97
N ALA A 138 6.04 18.24 -10.77
CA ALA A 138 5.40 18.60 -9.51
C ALA A 138 5.51 20.11 -9.18
N GLU A 139 4.51 20.65 -8.49
CA GLU A 139 4.59 21.99 -7.89
C GLU A 139 5.51 21.95 -6.65
N GLY A 140 6.43 22.92 -6.54
CA GLY A 140 7.37 23.01 -5.42
C GLY A 140 8.69 22.25 -5.57
N CYS A 141 9.02 21.73 -6.76
CA CYS A 141 10.34 21.13 -6.98
C CYS A 141 11.44 22.19 -6.93
N PRO A 142 12.47 22.03 -6.07
CA PRO A 142 13.51 23.04 -5.84
C PRO A 142 14.45 23.24 -7.05
N PHE A 143 14.29 22.43 -8.09
CA PHE A 143 15.08 22.45 -9.32
C PHE A 143 14.27 22.88 -10.55
N LYS A 144 13.01 23.31 -10.36
CA LYS A 144 12.19 23.86 -11.45
C LYS A 144 12.72 25.25 -11.76
N ASP A 145 13.55 25.35 -12.80
CA ASP A 145 14.10 26.63 -13.26
C ASP A 145 12.96 27.53 -13.75
N ASP A 146 12.70 28.64 -13.05
CA ASP A 146 11.79 29.71 -13.49
C ASP A 146 12.33 30.48 -14.73
N ASN A 147 13.43 30.04 -15.34
CA ASN A 147 14.15 30.75 -16.42
C ASN A 147 14.34 29.96 -17.72
N ALA A 148 13.42 29.06 -18.08
CA ALA A 148 13.45 28.36 -19.37
C ALA A 148 12.92 29.17 -20.58
N HIS A 149 12.76 30.51 -20.46
CA HIS A 149 12.25 31.37 -21.53
C HIS A 149 13.25 32.38 -22.11
N LEU A 150 14.54 32.30 -21.77
CA LEU A 150 15.57 33.16 -22.39
C LEU A 150 16.78 32.33 -22.82
N LYS A 151 16.65 31.60 -23.94
CA LYS A 151 17.72 31.40 -24.92
C LYS A 151 17.16 30.90 -26.25
#